data_AF-A0A7S2K9F8-F1
#
_entry.id   AF-A0A7S2K9F8-F1
#
_cell.length_a   1.000
_cell.length_b   1.000
_cell.length_c   1.000
_cell.angle_alpha   90.00
_cell.angle_beta   90.00
_cell.angle_gamma   90.00
#
_symmetry.space_group_name_H-M   'P 1'
#
loop_
_entity.id
_entity.type
_entity.pdbx_description
1 polymer ?
#
loop_
_entity_poly.entity_id
_entity_poly.type
_entity_poly.pdbx_seq_one_letter_code
_entity_poly.pdbx_strand_id
1 'polypeptide(L)'
;CIEPFMHGVALYPMITAIPCWKFGLFNPVGAFCWIAGYPLGCLQDENVTCLRGESTFLFRPLATFLPAALSFVTIIATMSSLCLFVFKQDTRVASLRPEARGSYLQTKSVFVQSCRYVGAY
;
A
#
# COMPACT_ATOMS: atom_id res chain seq x y z
N CYS A 1 2.50 10.71 20.60
CA CYS A 1 2.96 11.33 19.34
C CYS A 1 3.36 10.24 18.36
N ILE A 2 2.82 10.26 17.14
CA ILE A 2 3.09 9.28 16.06
C ILE A 2 4.29 9.68 15.17
N GLU A 3 4.72 10.93 15.27
CA GLU A 3 5.81 11.54 14.50
C GLU A 3 7.12 10.73 14.46
N PRO A 4 7.70 10.23 15.57
CA PRO A 4 8.96 9.49 15.50
C PRO A 4 8.84 8.17 14.72
N PHE A 5 7.66 7.55 14.72
CA PHE A 5 7.42 6.33 13.95
C PHE A 5 7.37 6.60 12.45
N MET A 6 6.75 7.70 12.04
CA MET A 6 6.68 8.10 10.63
C MET A 6 8.07 8.37 10.04
N HIS A 7 8.95 9.03 10.82
CA HIS A 7 10.35 9.22 10.41
C HIS A 7 11.12 7.90 10.31
N GLY A 8 10.86 6.94 11.21
CA GLY A 8 11.47 5.61 11.13
C GLY A 8 11.11 4.87 9.84
N VAL A 9 9.84 4.92 9.41
CA VAL A 9 9.38 4.28 8.17
C VAL A 9 10.03 4.93 6.93
N ALA A 10 10.28 6.24 6.96
CA ALA A 10 10.95 6.94 5.86
C ALA A 10 12.40 6.49 5.62
N LEU A 11 13.04 5.81 6.59
CA LEU A 11 14.39 5.25 6.42
C LEU A 11 14.41 3.92 5.66
N TYR A 12 13.26 3.26 5.49
CA TYR A 12 13.13 2.00 4.76
C TYR A 12 13.79 1.97 3.35
N PRO A 13 13.58 2.97 2.47
CA PRO A 13 14.24 2.99 1.16
C PRO A 13 15.76 3.05 1.27
N MET A 14 16.32 3.74 2.27
CA MET A 14 17.77 3.78 2.47
C MET A 14 18.30 2.42 2.91
N ILE A 15 17.60 1.77 3.84
CA ILE A 15 17.96 0.44 4.35
C ILE A 15 17.95 -0.62 3.24
N THR A 16 17.02 -0.52 2.29
CA THR A 16 16.92 -1.47 1.16
C THR A 16 17.84 -1.10 -0.02
N ALA A 17 18.12 0.20 -0.23
CA ALA A 17 19.01 0.66 -1.30
C ALA A 17 20.48 0.25 -1.07
N ILE A 18 20.98 0.32 0.17
CA ILE A 18 22.36 -0.04 0.51
C ILE A 18 22.72 -1.48 0.08
N PRO A 19 21.97 -2.54 0.47
CA PRO A 19 22.27 -3.89 0.03
C PRO A 19 22.08 -4.05 -1.48
N CYS A 20 21.05 -3.43 -2.08
CA CYS A 20 20.86 -3.48 -3.54
C CYS A 20 22.07 -2.91 -4.30
N TRP A 21 22.66 -1.83 -3.80
CA TRP A 21 23.88 -1.27 -4.35
C TRP A 21 25.09 -2.18 -4.13
N LYS A 22 25.28 -2.69 -2.91
CA LYS A 22 26.39 -3.60 -2.58
C LYS A 22 26.41 -4.86 -3.45
N PHE A 23 25.23 -5.40 -3.77
CA PHE A 23 25.10 -6.58 -4.63
C PHE A 23 25.04 -6.25 -6.14
N GLY A 24 25.17 -4.98 -6.53
CA GLY A 24 25.15 -4.58 -7.93
C GLY A 24 23.84 -4.90 -8.65
N LEU A 25 22.71 -4.77 -7.94
CA LEU A 25 21.38 -5.12 -8.47
C LEU A 25 20.78 -4.02 -9.35
N PHE A 26 21.32 -2.81 -9.29
CA PHE A 26 20.91 -1.68 -10.11
C PHE A 26 21.47 -1.82 -11.52
N ASN A 27 20.58 -2.11 -12.48
CA ASN A 27 20.92 -2.32 -13.88
C ASN A 27 20.02 -1.45 -14.78
N PRO A 28 20.50 -1.05 -15.98
CA PRO A 28 19.70 -0.25 -16.91
C PRO A 28 18.51 -1.07 -17.44
N VAL A 29 17.31 -0.50 -17.34
CA VAL A 29 16.06 -1.05 -17.85
C VAL A 29 15.35 0.02 -18.66
N GLY A 30 15.58 0.01 -19.98
CA GLY A 30 15.12 1.09 -20.86
C GLY A 30 15.82 2.41 -20.53
N ALA A 31 15.04 3.45 -20.22
CA ALA A 31 15.55 4.80 -19.90
C ALA A 31 15.92 5.00 -18.42
N PHE A 32 15.67 4.01 -17.55
CA PHE A 32 15.84 4.14 -16.11
C PHE A 32 16.77 3.06 -15.55
N CYS A 33 17.30 3.29 -14.36
CA CYS A 33 18.02 2.26 -13.61
C CYS A 33 17.05 1.58 -12.64
N TRP A 34 17.04 0.25 -12.61
CA TRP A 34 16.10 -0.53 -11.80
C TRP A 34 16.77 -1.74 -11.16
N ILE A 35 16.12 -2.33 -10.16
CA ILE A 35 16.54 -3.58 -9.52
C ILE A 35 16.19 -4.73 -10.47
N ALA A 36 17.15 -5.16 -11.28
CA ALA A 36 16.97 -6.16 -12.35
C ALA A 36 18.23 -7.02 -12.52
N GLY A 37 18.07 -8.25 -13.03
CA GLY A 37 19.21 -9.07 -13.46
C GLY A 37 19.86 -8.52 -14.73
N TYR A 38 21.14 -8.82 -14.94
CA TYR A 38 21.87 -8.46 -16.16
C TYR A 38 22.50 -9.71 -16.80
N PRO A 39 22.33 -9.94 -18.12
CA PRO A 39 21.52 -9.15 -19.06
C PRO A 39 20.02 -9.21 -18.74
N LEU A 40 19.25 -8.23 -19.24
CA LEU A 40 17.81 -8.18 -19.04
C LEU A 40 17.14 -9.48 -19.53
N GLY A 41 16.31 -10.08 -18.68
CA GLY A 41 15.62 -11.34 -18.99
C GLY A 41 16.39 -12.61 -18.61
N CYS A 42 17.63 -12.52 -18.11
CA CYS A 42 18.43 -13.70 -17.76
C CYS A 42 17.83 -14.55 -16.62
N LEU A 43 16.89 -14.00 -15.83
CA LEU A 43 16.21 -14.74 -14.77
C LEU A 43 15.01 -15.55 -15.29
N GLN A 44 14.58 -15.30 -16.52
CA GLN A 44 13.44 -15.96 -17.16
C GLN A 44 13.87 -17.02 -18.19
N ASP A 45 15.11 -16.93 -18.69
CA ASP A 45 15.65 -17.84 -19.68
C ASP A 45 16.86 -18.60 -19.11
N GLU A 46 16.69 -19.91 -18.89
CA GLU A 46 17.73 -20.79 -18.36
C GLU A 46 18.96 -20.90 -19.27
N ASN A 47 18.82 -20.55 -20.57
CA ASN A 47 19.93 -20.58 -21.52
C ASN A 47 20.85 -19.35 -21.39
N VAL A 48 20.44 -18.33 -20.63
CA VAL A 48 21.18 -17.07 -20.48
C VAL A 48 21.73 -16.97 -19.07
N THR A 49 23.04 -17.15 -18.92
CA THR A 49 23.70 -16.99 -17.61
C THR A 49 23.64 -15.52 -17.16
N CYS A 50 23.04 -15.27 -15.99
CA CYS A 50 23.08 -13.95 -15.37
C CYS A 50 24.51 -13.59 -14.92
N LEU A 51 25.03 -12.48 -15.43
CA LEU A 51 26.33 -11.94 -15.02
C LEU A 51 26.23 -11.20 -13.68
N ARG A 52 25.07 -10.58 -13.40
CA ARG A 52 24.80 -9.83 -12.16
C ARG A 52 23.35 -9.98 -11.77
N GLY A 53 23.09 -9.85 -10.47
CA GLY A 53 21.74 -9.74 -9.94
C GLY A 53 20.98 -11.05 -9.77
N GLU A 54 21.68 -12.15 -9.48
CA GLU A 54 21.05 -13.43 -9.16
C GLU A 54 20.08 -13.32 -7.96
N SER A 55 20.41 -12.48 -6.97
CA SER A 55 19.56 -12.19 -5.81
C SER A 55 18.44 -11.17 -6.07
N THR A 56 18.31 -10.66 -7.31
CA THR A 56 17.25 -9.70 -7.68
C THR A 56 15.86 -10.25 -7.36
N PHE A 57 15.64 -11.56 -7.51
CA PHE A 57 14.36 -12.20 -7.19
C PHE A 57 13.92 -11.97 -5.74
N LEU A 58 14.87 -11.90 -4.80
CA LEU A 58 14.60 -11.66 -3.39
C LEU A 58 14.49 -10.16 -3.08
N PHE A 59 15.45 -9.37 -3.55
CA PHE A 59 15.55 -7.95 -3.18
C PHE A 59 14.52 -7.07 -3.87
N ARG A 60 14.09 -7.41 -5.10
CA ARG A 60 13.07 -6.64 -5.83
C ARG A 60 11.73 -6.62 -5.09
N PRO A 61 11.08 -7.75 -4.75
CA PRO A 61 9.82 -7.70 -4.02
C PRO A 61 9.96 -7.06 -2.64
N LEU A 62 11.11 -7.24 -1.97
CA LEU A 62 11.38 -6.60 -0.69
C LEU A 62 11.40 -5.07 -0.83
N ALA A 63 12.20 -4.53 -1.75
CA ALA A 63 12.36 -3.09 -1.91
C ALA A 63 11.11 -2.39 -2.49
N THR A 64 10.30 -3.09 -3.30
CA THR A 64 9.19 -2.45 -4.03
C THR A 64 7.80 -2.95 -3.62
N PHE A 65 7.60 -4.26 -3.58
CA PHE A 65 6.26 -4.83 -3.40
C PHE A 65 5.83 -4.82 -1.94
N LEU A 66 6.73 -5.17 -1.02
CA LEU A 66 6.44 -5.19 0.41
C LEU A 66 5.96 -3.83 0.95
N PRO A 67 6.67 -2.70 0.73
CA PRO A 67 6.20 -1.40 1.23
C PRO A 67 4.87 -0.98 0.60
N ALA A 68 4.64 -1.31 -0.67
CA ALA A 68 3.37 -1.02 -1.36
C ALA A 68 2.21 -1.85 -0.81
N ALA A 69 2.42 -3.14 -0.55
CA ALA A 69 1.41 -4.00 0.06
C ALA A 69 1.08 -3.55 1.48
N LEU A 70 2.09 -3.22 2.28
CA LEU A 70 1.90 -2.72 3.65
C LEU A 70 1.17 -1.37 3.66
N SER A 71 1.50 -0.45 2.75
CA SER A 71 0.78 0.83 2.67
C SER A 71 -0.70 0.61 2.29
N PHE A 72 -0.98 -0.30 1.35
CA PHE A 72 -2.35 -0.61 0.95
C PHE A 72 -3.17 -1.21 2.10
N VAL A 73 -2.62 -2.21 2.80
CA VAL A 73 -3.29 -2.84 3.95
C VAL A 73 -3.52 -1.84 5.08
N THR A 74 -2.54 -0.97 5.38
CA THR A 74 -2.69 0.05 6.42
C THR A 74 -3.72 1.11 6.06
N ILE A 75 -3.80 1.53 4.79
CA ILE A 75 -4.86 2.44 4.31
C ILE A 75 -6.24 1.80 4.50
N ILE A 76 -6.43 0.55 4.09
CA ILE A 76 -7.71 -0.14 4.26
C ILE A 76 -8.07 -0.26 5.75
N ALA A 77 -7.13 -0.67 6.60
CA ALA A 77 -7.36 -0.84 8.02
C ALA A 77 -7.71 0.49 8.71
N THR A 78 -7.00 1.57 8.38
CA THR A 78 -7.24 2.91 8.95
C THR A 78 -8.56 3.49 8.48
N MET A 79 -8.89 3.38 7.19
CA MET A 79 -10.18 3.83 6.66
C MET A 79 -11.35 3.04 7.26
N SER A 80 -11.21 1.72 7.37
CA SER A 80 -12.23 0.87 8.01
C SER A 80 -12.45 1.25 9.46
N SER A 81 -11.37 1.48 10.21
CA SER A 81 -11.42 1.90 11.61
C SER A 81 -12.06 3.29 11.76
N LEU A 82 -11.72 4.22 10.88
CA LEU A 82 -12.30 5.56 10.85
C LEU A 82 -13.80 5.51 10.56
N CYS A 83 -14.22 4.74 9.55
CA CYS A 83 -15.63 4.54 9.24
C CYS A 83 -16.40 3.98 10.44
N LEU A 84 -15.90 2.91 11.07
CA LEU A 84 -16.53 2.32 12.25
C LEU A 84 -16.61 3.30 13.42
N PHE A 85 -15.56 4.11 13.61
CA PHE A 85 -15.53 5.14 14.63
C PHE A 85 -16.60 6.21 14.39
N VAL A 86 -16.69 6.73 13.15
CA VAL A 86 -17.71 7.71 12.75
C VAL A 86 -19.11 7.14 12.92
N PHE A 87 -19.37 5.91 12.47
CA PHE A 87 -20.69 5.27 12.67
C PHE A 87 -21.08 5.16 14.15
N LYS A 88 -20.11 4.83 15.01
CA LYS A 88 -20.33 4.75 16.45
C LYS A 88 -20.59 6.12 17.06
N GLN A 89 -19.86 7.14 16.61
CA GLN A 89 -20.04 8.52 17.05
C GLN A 89 -21.40 9.06 16.63
N ASP A 90 -21.79 8.86 15.37
CA ASP A 90 -23.09 9.28 14.83
C ASP A 90 -24.25 8.65 15.59
N THR A 91 -24.15 7.35 15.92
CA THR A 91 -25.18 6.66 16.71
C THR A 91 -25.34 7.26 18.11
N ARG A 92 -24.23 7.67 18.74
CA ARG A 92 -24.26 8.34 20.06
C ARG A 92 -24.90 9.73 19.95
N VAL A 93 -24.52 10.51 18.95
CA VAL A 93 -25.07 11.86 18.72
C VAL A 93 -26.56 11.80 18.37
N ALA A 94 -27.00 10.83 17.56
CA ALA A 94 -28.40 10.65 17.20
C ALA A 94 -29.28 10.32 18.41
N SER A 95 -28.76 9.60 19.41
CA SER A 95 -29.51 9.30 20.65
C SER A 95 -29.82 10.56 21.47
N LEU A 96 -29.02 11.61 21.32
CA LEU A 96 -29.20 12.89 22.00
C LEU A 96 -30.08 13.88 21.22
N ARG A 97 -30.41 13.59 19.95
CA ARG A 97 -31.18 14.49 19.07
C ARG A 97 -32.31 13.75 18.34
N PRO A 98 -33.46 13.51 19.00
CA PRO A 98 -34.57 12.77 18.41
C PRO A 98 -35.14 13.43 17.14
N GLU A 99 -35.10 14.76 17.03
CA GLU A 99 -35.57 15.49 15.83
C GLU A 99 -34.70 15.23 14.59
N ALA A 100 -33.40 14.96 14.76
CA ALA A 100 -32.47 14.71 13.66
C ALA A 100 -32.54 13.27 13.12
N ARG A 101 -33.34 12.39 13.75
CA ARG A 101 -33.40 10.95 13.43
C ARG A 101 -33.96 10.68 12.02
N GLY A 102 -34.90 11.52 11.56
CA GLY A 102 -35.48 11.40 10.21
C GLY A 102 -34.43 11.63 9.11
N SER A 103 -33.70 12.74 9.19
CA SER A 103 -32.66 13.10 8.21
C SER A 103 -31.49 12.13 8.19
N TYR A 104 -31.14 11.54 9.35
CA TYR A 104 -30.10 10.51 9.44
C TYR A 104 -30.47 9.23 8.69
N LEU A 105 -31.71 8.75 8.84
CA LEU A 105 -32.19 7.55 8.14
C LEU A 105 -32.17 7.74 6.62
N GLN A 106 -32.56 8.92 6.15
CA GLN A 106 -32.51 9.26 4.73
C GLN A 106 -31.07 9.32 4.19
N THR A 107 -30.13 9.89 4.95
CA THR A 107 -28.71 9.92 4.56
C THR A 107 -28.10 8.52 4.52
N LYS A 108 -28.44 7.67 5.49
CA LYS A 108 -27.99 6.28 5.55
C LYS A 108 -28.49 5.45 4.37
N SER A 109 -29.74 5.63 3.94
CA SER A 109 -30.27 4.90 2.78
C SER A 109 -29.56 5.29 1.49
N VAL A 110 -29.29 6.59 1.28
CA VAL A 110 -28.56 7.08 0.11
C VAL A 110 -27.13 6.51 0.09
N PHE A 111 -26.43 6.53 1.23
CA PHE A 111 -25.08 5.98 1.32
C PHE A 111 -25.01 4.48 1.00
N VAL A 112 -25.93 3.67 1.57
CA VAL A 112 -26.00 2.23 1.28
C VAL A 112 -26.29 1.97 -0.20
N GLN A 113 -27.15 2.78 -0.81
CA GLN A 113 -27.47 2.69 -2.22
C GLN A 113 -26.25 3.03 -3.09
N SER A 114 -25.48 4.06 -2.73
CA SER A 114 -24.22 4.40 -3.41
C SER A 114 -23.17 3.30 -3.28
N CYS A 115 -22.98 2.72 -2.09
CA CYS A 115 -22.04 1.60 -1.91
C CYS A 115 -22.43 0.36 -2.73
N ARG A 116 -23.73 0.04 -2.79
CA ARG A 116 -24.21 -1.07 -3.65
C ARG A 116 -24.01 -0.79 -5.13
N TYR A 117 -24.16 0.46 -5.55
CA TYR A 117 -23.92 0.85 -6.93
C TYR A 117 -22.44 0.69 -7.31
N VAL A 118 -21.52 1.14 -6.45
CA VAL A 118 -20.07 1.03 -6.69
C VAL A 118 -19.60 -0.43 -6.65
N GLY A 119 -20.15 -1.28 -5.78
CA GLY A 119 -19.76 -2.69 -5.69
C GLY A 119 -20.36 -3.62 -6.77
N ALA A 120 -21.26 -3.11 -7.62
CA ALA A 120 -21.87 -3.87 -8.72
C ALA A 120 -21.15 -3.69 -10.07
N TYR A 121 -20.17 -2.79 -10.14
CA TYR A 121 -19.27 -2.58 -11.28
C TYR A 121 -17.87 -3.11 -10.96
#